data_AF-A0AAD1Z6N4-F1
#
_entry.id   AF-A0AAD1Z6N4-F1
#
_cell.length_a   1.000
_cell.length_b   1.000
_cell.length_c   1.000
_cell.angle_alpha   90.00
_cell.angle_beta   90.00
_cell.angle_gamma   90.00
#
_symmetry.space_group_name_H-M   'P 1'
#
loop_
_entity.id
_entity.type
_entity.pdbx_description
1 polymer ?
#
loop_
_entity_poly.entity_id
_entity_poly.type
_entity_poly.pdbx_seq_one_letter_code
_entity_poly.pdbx_strand_id
1 'polypeptide(L)'
;MRKQSILRPPKCIPGGLRTILCFVLFSSLFVLIVYTSHISYSDFVFTSFGTESNDRIVFPRYIKNQISYMQSQFGILLEQLHTERSESKILVKFSDQVLQIAVSLDRLAESLSRHYSNVPADGKDITKVDEYSSTTEEDEVEEESLHGKVFNSAELQNYTSPKPNKPRGKKNFLGLESVYPSIGQGCARLASTLDRFMTYKAYDICPDDWDLAQKLMISGCDPLPRRRCFTRTPLRYDKPCPLNASLWTQPRDVDISWSRYKCKNYRCLVSNGTINNRGFYKCSDCFDLTKRGWDGQRDKDISAEFSIDEILMLKPGEIRIGLDFSPTAGTFAALMKEKNVTIASATMNLGAPFSEVIASRGLLPLYISIGSRLPFFDNTLDIVHSTLFLDGWIGIELLQFVLLDWDRVLRPKGLLYVDRFFCKKENMKMYVDEFDRIGYKRLLWKVMPKMDKLDDELFLSAVLEKPVRG
;
A
#
# COMPACT_ATOMS: atom_id res chain seq x y z
N MET A 1 -4.81 -58.51 36.33
CA MET A 1 -3.81 -57.44 36.55
C MET A 1 -3.87 -56.43 35.41
N ARG A 2 -4.46 -55.25 35.64
CA ARG A 2 -4.14 -53.99 34.93
C ARG A 2 -4.84 -52.86 35.70
N LYS A 3 -4.08 -52.07 36.47
CA LYS A 3 -4.58 -50.90 37.21
C LYS A 3 -4.43 -49.65 36.35
N GLN A 4 -5.51 -48.88 36.28
CA GLN A 4 -5.57 -47.50 35.80
C GLN A 4 -4.78 -46.60 36.77
N SER A 5 -4.01 -45.66 36.25
CA SER A 5 -3.39 -44.57 37.01
C SER A 5 -3.87 -43.22 36.49
N ILE A 6 -4.58 -42.52 37.38
CA ILE A 6 -5.12 -41.17 37.27
C ILE A 6 -3.97 -40.15 37.28
N LEU A 7 -3.92 -39.24 36.30
CA LEU A 7 -3.02 -38.09 36.29
C LEU A 7 -3.58 -36.98 37.21
N ARG A 8 -2.77 -36.53 38.18
CA ARG A 8 -2.99 -35.34 39.03
C ARG A 8 -2.35 -34.09 38.39
N PRO A 9 -2.83 -32.87 38.70
CA PRO A 9 -2.34 -31.63 38.09
C PRO A 9 -0.95 -31.22 38.59
N PRO A 10 -0.15 -30.45 37.81
CA PRO A 10 1.12 -29.94 38.29
C PRO A 10 0.92 -28.82 39.31
N LYS A 11 1.69 -28.94 40.40
CA LYS A 11 1.73 -28.06 41.56
C LYS A 11 2.34 -26.70 41.21
N CYS A 12 1.82 -25.67 41.89
CA CYS A 12 2.34 -24.30 41.89
C CYS A 12 3.85 -24.24 42.16
N ILE A 13 4.54 -23.41 41.36
CA ILE A 13 5.95 -23.05 41.54
C ILE A 13 6.08 -22.19 42.81
N PRO A 14 7.06 -22.43 43.69
CA PRO A 14 7.19 -21.74 44.98
C PRO A 14 7.58 -20.26 44.78
N GLY A 15 6.95 -19.38 45.58
CA GLY A 15 7.05 -17.92 45.48
C GLY A 15 8.44 -17.30 45.65
N GLY A 16 9.48 -18.08 45.97
CA GLY A 16 10.86 -17.59 46.07
C GLY A 16 11.58 -17.42 44.72
N LEU A 17 11.16 -18.15 43.67
CA LEU A 17 11.83 -18.07 42.36
C LEU A 17 11.49 -16.78 41.59
N ARG A 18 10.28 -16.22 41.82
CA ARG A 18 9.83 -14.95 41.24
C ARG A 18 10.56 -13.74 41.83
N THR A 19 10.84 -13.77 43.13
CA THR A 19 11.58 -12.70 43.81
C THR A 19 13.04 -12.66 43.36
N ILE A 20 13.69 -13.82 43.19
CA ILE A 20 15.07 -13.89 42.71
C ILE A 20 15.18 -13.38 41.26
N LEU A 21 14.23 -13.74 40.39
CA LEU A 21 14.22 -13.27 39.00
C LEU A 21 14.00 -11.74 38.91
N CYS A 22 13.15 -11.18 39.77
CA CYS A 22 12.97 -9.73 39.87
C CYS A 22 14.23 -9.02 40.38
N PHE A 23 14.95 -9.58 41.37
CA PHE A 23 16.20 -9.00 41.86
C PHE A 23 17.31 -9.01 40.80
N VAL A 24 17.39 -10.06 39.96
CA VAL A 24 18.36 -10.15 38.85
C VAL A 24 18.01 -9.17 37.71
N LEU A 25 16.73 -8.93 37.47
CA LEU A 25 16.28 -7.92 36.50
C LEU A 25 16.50 -6.48 37.01
N PHE A 26 16.30 -6.23 38.31
CA PHE A 26 16.58 -4.93 38.92
C PHE A 26 18.07 -4.64 39.05
N SER A 27 18.91 -5.64 39.35
CA SER A 27 20.36 -5.44 39.41
C SER A 27 20.97 -5.21 38.02
N SER A 28 20.47 -5.89 36.99
CA SER A 28 20.91 -5.63 35.60
C SER A 28 20.47 -4.26 35.09
N LEU A 29 19.27 -3.79 35.45
CA LEU A 29 18.80 -2.43 35.14
C LEU A 29 19.60 -1.36 35.91
N PHE A 30 19.94 -1.62 37.18
CA PHE A 30 20.76 -0.71 38.00
C PHE A 30 22.20 -0.61 37.48
N VAL A 31 22.80 -1.73 37.05
CA VAL A 31 24.13 -1.72 36.41
C VAL A 31 24.10 -0.95 35.08
N LEU A 32 23.02 -1.07 34.30
CA LEU A 32 22.86 -0.31 33.05
C LEU A 32 22.71 1.20 33.31
N ILE A 33 21.97 1.58 34.36
CA ILE A 33 21.81 2.97 34.80
C ILE A 33 23.14 3.53 35.32
N VAL A 34 23.90 2.77 36.13
CA VAL A 34 25.21 3.19 36.65
C VAL A 34 26.24 3.30 35.51
N TYR A 35 26.22 2.40 34.53
CA TYR A 35 27.13 2.45 33.39
C TYR A 35 26.81 3.62 32.44
N THR A 36 25.52 3.93 32.24
CA THR A 36 25.09 5.09 31.43
C THR A 36 25.25 6.43 32.16
N SER A 37 25.21 6.44 33.49
CA SER A 37 25.49 7.64 34.29
C SER A 37 26.99 7.88 34.52
N HIS A 38 27.84 6.85 34.50
CA HIS A 38 29.30 7.03 34.47
C HIS A 38 29.84 7.55 33.14
N ILE A 39 29.10 7.38 32.04
CA ILE A 39 29.44 7.96 30.72
C ILE A 39 29.01 9.44 30.64
N SER A 40 28.19 9.93 31.57
CA SER A 40 27.60 11.29 31.50
C SER A 40 28.16 12.31 32.50
N TYR A 41 29.25 12.03 33.23
CA TYR A 41 29.74 12.97 34.27
C TYR A 41 31.26 13.14 34.38
N SER A 42 32.00 12.95 33.29
CA SER A 42 33.42 13.29 33.25
C SER A 42 33.82 13.87 31.90
N ASP A 43 33.21 15.01 31.52
CA ASP A 43 33.83 16.06 30.69
C ASP A 43 32.94 17.34 30.60
N PHE A 44 32.48 17.84 31.75
CA PHE A 44 31.90 19.20 31.84
C PHE A 44 32.56 19.96 32.99
N VAL A 45 33.83 20.32 32.80
CA VAL A 45 34.51 21.36 33.60
C VAL A 45 34.49 22.65 32.78
N PHE A 46 33.55 23.54 33.12
CA PHE A 46 33.59 24.94 32.71
C PHE A 46 34.71 25.63 33.50
N THR A 47 35.81 25.97 32.85
CA THR A 47 36.75 26.99 33.37
C THR A 47 36.49 28.30 32.63
N SER A 48 36.20 29.31 33.44
CA SER A 48 35.86 30.69 33.05
C SER A 48 37.01 31.38 32.33
N PHE A 49 36.78 31.83 31.09
CA PHE A 49 37.34 33.08 30.58
C PHE A 49 36.19 34.02 30.23
N GLY A 50 36.09 35.10 31.00
CA GLY A 50 35.17 36.19 30.73
C GLY A 50 35.64 37.02 29.55
N THR A 51 34.72 37.42 28.69
CA THR A 51 34.37 38.81 28.36
C THR A 51 33.28 38.79 27.29
N GLU A 52 32.42 39.79 27.35
CA GLU A 52 31.14 39.97 26.65
C GLU A 52 31.09 39.49 25.18
N SER A 53 30.18 38.56 24.88
CA SER A 53 29.34 38.64 23.68
C SER A 53 28.05 37.84 23.89
N ASN A 54 26.92 38.46 23.54
CA ASN A 54 25.58 38.05 23.90
C ASN A 54 25.01 37.10 22.82
N ASP A 55 25.58 35.91 22.65
CA ASP A 55 25.08 34.97 21.64
C ASP A 55 23.94 34.11 22.19
N ARG A 56 22.71 34.60 21.96
CA ARG A 56 21.51 33.78 22.11
C ARG A 56 21.53 32.69 21.04
N ILE A 57 21.67 31.43 21.45
CA ILE A 57 21.48 30.28 20.56
C ILE A 57 20.03 30.28 20.05
N VAL A 58 19.82 30.64 18.78
CA VAL A 58 18.50 30.63 18.15
C VAL A 58 18.28 29.29 17.47
N PHE A 59 17.54 28.39 18.14
CA PHE A 59 17.16 27.11 17.54
C PHE A 59 16.28 27.31 16.29
N PRO A 60 16.51 26.53 15.21
CA PRO A 60 15.63 26.46 14.04
C PRO A 60 14.17 26.23 14.45
N ARG A 61 13.23 26.82 13.69
CA ARG A 61 11.79 26.82 14.01
C ARG A 61 11.21 25.41 14.20
N TYR A 62 11.76 24.43 13.49
CA TYR A 62 11.41 23.01 13.61
C TYR A 62 11.79 22.43 14.98
N ILE A 63 12.99 22.72 15.49
CA ILE A 63 13.45 22.26 16.81
C ILE A 63 12.62 22.92 17.91
N LYS A 64 12.31 24.22 17.77
CA LYS A 64 11.40 24.92 18.72
C LYS A 64 10.01 24.30 18.76
N ASN A 65 9.45 23.93 17.60
CA ASN A 65 8.15 23.28 17.51
C ASN A 65 8.17 21.86 18.10
N GLN A 66 9.25 21.10 17.90
CA GLN A 66 9.44 19.79 18.51
C GLN A 66 9.53 19.88 20.04
N ILE A 67 10.32 20.82 20.55
CA ILE A 67 10.45 21.05 22.00
C ILE A 67 9.10 21.46 22.60
N SER A 68 8.38 22.38 21.96
CA SER A 68 7.05 22.82 22.42
C SER A 68 6.02 21.69 22.40
N TYR A 69 6.04 20.82 21.39
CA TYR A 69 5.19 19.63 21.32
C TYR A 69 5.51 18.63 22.44
N MET A 70 6.79 18.37 22.72
CA MET A 70 7.17 17.50 23.84
C MET A 70 6.76 18.09 25.19
N GLN A 71 6.90 19.41 25.37
CA GLN A 71 6.46 20.10 26.58
C GLN A 71 4.95 19.99 26.79
N SER A 72 4.14 20.06 25.72
CA SER A 72 2.69 19.88 25.83
C SER A 72 2.31 18.44 26.17
N GLN A 73 2.97 17.45 25.57
CA GLN A 73 2.75 16.03 25.87
C GLN A 73 3.13 15.69 27.31
N PHE A 74 4.25 16.24 27.80
CA PHE A 74 4.68 16.07 29.18
C PHE A 74 3.75 16.75 30.19
N GLY A 75 3.22 17.94 29.85
CA GLY A 75 2.21 18.63 30.66
C GLY A 75 0.93 17.82 30.84
N ILE A 76 0.42 17.23 29.76
CA ILE A 76 -0.78 16.35 29.79
C ILE A 76 -0.53 15.11 30.66
N LEU A 77 0.69 14.56 30.60
CA LEU A 77 1.10 13.39 31.38
C LEU A 77 1.20 13.67 32.89
N LEU A 78 1.74 14.85 33.25
CA LEU A 78 1.83 15.33 34.62
C LEU A 78 0.44 15.59 35.23
N GLU A 79 -0.48 16.14 34.44
CA GLU A 79 -1.86 16.37 34.86
C GLU A 79 -2.60 15.05 35.10
N GLN A 80 -2.43 14.06 34.21
CA GLN A 80 -3.02 12.72 34.35
C GLN A 80 -2.48 11.94 35.56
N LEU A 81 -1.21 12.13 35.92
CA LEU A 81 -0.59 11.55 37.12
C LEU A 81 -1.11 12.16 38.43
N HIS A 82 -1.59 13.40 38.41
CA HIS A 82 -2.10 14.10 39.60
C HIS A 82 -3.58 13.80 39.90
N THR A 83 -4.37 13.41 38.90
CA THR A 83 -5.84 13.27 39.05
C THR A 83 -6.38 11.85 39.26
N GLU A 84 -5.62 10.76 39.07
CA GLU A 84 -6.21 9.41 39.11
C GLU A 84 -5.46 8.40 40.01
N ARG A 85 -6.21 7.73 40.91
CA ARG A 85 -5.68 6.91 42.02
C ARG A 85 -5.90 5.40 41.86
N SER A 86 -5.93 4.84 40.64
CA SER A 86 -6.17 3.39 40.43
C SER A 86 -5.13 2.70 39.54
N GLU A 87 -4.41 1.73 40.10
CA GLU A 87 -3.10 1.24 39.62
C GLU A 87 -3.11 0.30 38.39
N SER A 88 -4.24 -0.26 37.96
CA SER A 88 -4.22 -1.38 36.98
C SER A 88 -4.41 -1.01 35.50
N LYS A 89 -4.94 0.19 35.17
CA LYS A 89 -4.99 0.71 33.79
C LYS A 89 -3.85 1.67 33.44
N ILE A 90 -3.07 2.06 34.44
CA ILE A 90 -2.00 3.06 34.35
C ILE A 90 -0.79 2.49 33.62
N LEU A 91 -0.36 1.27 33.92
CA LEU A 91 0.95 0.76 33.45
C LEU A 91 1.07 0.63 31.93
N VAL A 92 -0.01 0.23 31.23
CA VAL A 92 0.02 0.03 29.78
C VAL A 92 -0.08 1.35 29.02
N LYS A 93 -0.93 2.28 29.46
CA LYS A 93 -1.04 3.62 28.85
C LYS A 93 0.19 4.48 29.13
N PHE A 94 0.71 4.40 30.35
CA PHE A 94 1.94 5.08 30.75
C PHE A 94 3.14 4.53 29.98
N SER A 95 3.24 3.21 29.80
CA SER A 95 4.31 2.60 28.99
C SER A 95 4.27 3.05 27.53
N ASP A 96 3.09 3.17 26.93
CA ASP A 96 2.95 3.60 25.53
C ASP A 96 3.31 5.09 25.35
N GLN A 97 2.91 5.94 26.30
CA GLN A 97 3.24 7.37 26.27
C GLN A 97 4.72 7.64 26.59
N VAL A 98 5.33 6.90 27.52
CA VAL A 98 6.77 6.97 27.80
C VAL A 98 7.58 6.50 26.59
N LEU A 99 7.11 5.48 25.87
CA LEU A 99 7.74 5.03 24.63
C LEU A 99 7.66 6.10 23.54
N GLN A 100 6.53 6.80 23.41
CA GLN A 100 6.38 7.92 22.45
C GLN A 100 7.30 9.10 22.79
N ILE A 101 7.47 9.41 24.07
CA ILE A 101 8.40 10.44 24.53
C ILE A 101 9.85 10.02 24.27
N ALA A 102 10.21 8.78 24.57
CA ALA A 102 11.55 8.25 24.30
C ALA A 102 11.89 8.31 22.80
N VAL A 103 10.98 7.89 21.93
CA VAL A 103 11.16 7.97 20.46
C VAL A 103 11.26 9.43 19.97
N SER A 104 10.56 10.35 20.62
CA SER A 104 10.62 11.78 20.26
C SER A 104 11.92 12.43 20.74
N LEU A 105 12.42 12.05 21.92
CA LEU A 105 13.73 12.47 22.44
C LEU A 105 14.88 11.93 21.61
N ASP A 106 14.78 10.68 21.13
CA ASP A 106 15.79 10.07 20.26
C ASP A 106 15.89 10.82 18.91
N ARG A 107 14.74 11.17 18.34
CA ARG A 107 14.67 12.01 17.12
C ARG A 107 15.21 13.43 17.33
N LEU A 108 15.00 14.00 18.51
CA LEU A 108 15.53 15.31 18.86
C LEU A 108 17.05 15.24 19.07
N ALA A 109 17.55 14.19 19.73
CA ALA A 109 18.97 13.93 19.94
C ALA A 109 19.70 13.70 18.61
N GLU A 110 19.15 12.91 17.69
CA GLU A 110 19.68 12.75 16.33
C GLU A 110 19.68 14.06 15.53
N SER A 111 18.67 14.92 15.73
CA SER A 111 18.60 16.22 15.05
C SER A 111 19.60 17.24 15.62
N LEU A 112 19.83 17.22 16.94
CA LEU A 112 20.80 18.09 17.61
C LEU A 112 22.24 17.61 17.37
N SER A 113 22.47 16.30 17.35
CA SER A 113 23.78 15.71 17.06
C SER A 113 24.22 16.04 15.63
N ARG A 114 23.32 15.93 14.64
CA ARG A 114 23.58 16.40 13.25
C ARG A 114 23.89 17.89 13.15
N HIS A 115 23.42 18.72 14.09
CA HIS A 115 23.69 20.15 14.09
C HIS A 115 25.03 20.51 14.75
N TYR A 116 25.46 19.74 15.75
CA TYR A 116 26.74 19.94 16.45
C TYR A 116 27.94 19.29 15.76
N SER A 117 27.73 18.30 14.88
CA SER A 117 28.80 17.70 14.06
C SER A 117 29.34 18.62 12.95
N ASN A 118 28.71 19.78 12.70
CA ASN A 118 29.05 20.70 11.60
C ASN A 118 29.73 22.00 12.04
N VAL A 119 30.47 22.02 13.16
CA VAL A 119 31.26 23.20 13.57
C VAL A 119 32.71 23.03 13.06
N PRO A 120 33.23 23.91 12.18
CA PRO A 120 34.63 23.84 11.75
C PRO A 120 35.56 24.36 12.86
N ALA A 121 36.68 23.68 13.07
CA ALA A 121 37.81 24.23 13.82
C ALA A 121 38.51 25.29 12.96
N ASP A 122 38.51 26.55 13.42
CA ASP A 122 39.20 27.65 12.77
C ASP A 122 40.73 27.55 12.98
N GLY A 123 41.46 27.86 11.92
CA GLY A 123 42.92 27.77 11.83
C GLY A 123 43.43 28.32 10.50
N LYS A 124 43.45 29.65 10.38
CA LYS A 124 44.19 30.50 9.41
C LYS A 124 45.42 29.85 8.75
N ASP A 125 45.58 30.01 7.43
CA ASP A 125 46.43 31.07 6.85
C ASP A 125 46.28 31.26 5.32
N ILE A 126 46.72 32.42 4.86
CA ILE A 126 46.54 33.05 3.53
C ILE A 126 47.62 32.60 2.52
N THR A 127 47.30 32.41 1.22
CA THR A 127 47.97 33.07 0.04
C THR A 127 47.57 32.53 -1.36
N LYS A 128 47.06 33.46 -2.19
CA LYS A 128 47.25 33.77 -3.64
C LYS A 128 47.75 32.74 -4.71
N VAL A 129 46.99 32.75 -5.82
CA VAL A 129 47.34 32.83 -7.28
C VAL A 129 47.53 31.53 -8.11
N ASP A 130 46.68 31.47 -9.15
CA ASP A 130 46.62 30.79 -10.46
C ASP A 130 47.70 29.79 -10.95
N GLU A 131 47.21 28.69 -11.53
CA GLU A 131 47.44 28.18 -12.91
C GLU A 131 47.76 26.65 -13.05
N TYR A 132 46.83 25.94 -13.72
CA TYR A 132 46.85 24.64 -14.43
C TYR A 132 47.65 23.40 -13.93
N SER A 133 46.94 22.34 -13.49
CA SER A 133 46.71 21.06 -14.21
C SER A 133 46.47 19.82 -13.31
N SER A 134 45.51 18.98 -13.75
CA SER A 134 45.25 17.54 -13.52
C SER A 134 44.65 16.98 -12.20
N THR A 135 43.39 16.54 -12.35
CA THR A 135 42.78 15.21 -12.05
C THR A 135 42.37 14.77 -10.62
N THR A 136 41.05 14.47 -10.56
CA THR A 136 40.30 13.39 -9.87
C THR A 136 39.78 13.57 -8.43
N GLU A 137 38.51 13.17 -8.29
CA GLU A 137 37.81 12.66 -7.08
C GLU A 137 37.45 13.74 -6.03
N GLU A 138 36.26 13.85 -5.45
CA GLU A 138 34.96 13.16 -5.47
C GLU A 138 33.98 14.19 -4.87
N ASP A 139 32.99 14.67 -5.62
CA ASP A 139 31.89 15.48 -5.04
C ASP A 139 30.78 14.51 -4.61
N GLU A 140 30.70 14.20 -3.31
CA GLU A 140 29.53 13.60 -2.70
C GLU A 140 28.40 14.64 -2.66
N VAL A 141 27.37 14.40 -3.48
CA VAL A 141 26.19 15.25 -3.62
C VAL A 141 25.28 15.07 -2.40
N GLU A 142 25.10 16.12 -1.60
CA GLU A 142 24.09 16.18 -0.53
C GLU A 142 22.66 16.08 -1.10
N GLU A 143 21.85 15.16 -0.57
CA GLU A 143 20.41 15.03 -0.86
C GLU A 143 19.63 16.23 -0.28
N GLU A 144 19.30 17.20 -1.14
CA GLU A 144 18.47 18.35 -0.82
C GLU A 144 17.00 17.92 -0.55
N SER A 145 16.59 17.89 0.73
CA SER A 145 15.21 17.58 1.10
C SER A 145 14.26 18.67 0.60
N LEU A 146 13.32 18.30 -0.27
CA LEU A 146 12.28 19.17 -0.85
C LEU A 146 11.20 19.52 0.19
N HIS A 147 11.57 20.25 1.24
CA HIS A 147 10.69 20.68 2.35
C HIS A 147 10.06 22.06 2.11
N GLY A 148 9.76 22.39 0.85
CA GLY A 148 8.94 23.54 0.44
C GLY A 148 7.51 23.12 0.06
N LYS A 149 6.56 24.06 0.11
CA LYS A 149 5.21 23.86 -0.42
C LYS A 149 5.29 23.74 -1.95
N VAL A 150 5.42 22.52 -2.47
CA VAL A 150 5.67 22.26 -3.90
C VAL A 150 4.52 22.74 -4.78
N PHE A 151 3.28 22.70 -4.26
CA PHE A 151 2.07 23.05 -5.00
C PHE A 151 1.22 24.07 -4.24
N ASN A 152 0.67 25.06 -4.94
CA ASN A 152 -0.21 26.08 -4.36
C ASN A 152 -1.68 25.66 -4.29
N SER A 153 -2.14 24.81 -5.22
CA SER A 153 -3.53 24.34 -5.26
C SER A 153 -3.87 23.47 -4.06
N ALA A 154 -4.95 23.81 -3.36
CA ALA A 154 -5.47 23.01 -2.25
C ALA A 154 -5.91 21.61 -2.73
N GLU A 155 -6.52 21.53 -3.92
CA GLU A 155 -6.93 20.24 -4.50
C GLU A 155 -5.73 19.39 -4.88
N LEU A 156 -4.64 20.01 -5.37
CA LEU A 156 -3.42 19.27 -5.70
C LEU A 156 -2.69 18.80 -4.42
N GLN A 157 -2.64 19.63 -3.39
CA GLN A 157 -2.14 19.21 -2.07
C GLN A 157 -2.99 18.07 -1.50
N ASN A 158 -4.30 18.15 -1.68
CA ASN A 158 -5.21 17.12 -1.27
C ASN A 158 -4.91 15.84 -2.05
N TYR A 159 -4.98 15.85 -3.38
CA TYR A 159 -4.68 14.70 -4.23
C TYR A 159 -3.35 14.04 -3.86
N THR A 160 -2.25 14.80 -3.79
CA THR A 160 -0.88 14.28 -3.53
C THR A 160 -0.64 13.72 -2.12
N SER A 161 -1.56 13.95 -1.17
CA SER A 161 -1.46 13.38 0.17
C SER A 161 -1.82 11.88 0.18
N PRO A 162 -1.17 11.06 1.04
CA PRO A 162 -1.51 9.64 1.16
C PRO A 162 -2.96 9.44 1.60
N LYS A 163 -3.67 8.50 0.97
CA LYS A 163 -5.06 8.16 1.31
C LYS A 163 -5.10 6.97 2.27
N PRO A 164 -5.37 7.18 3.57
CA PRO A 164 -5.35 6.09 4.54
C PRO A 164 -6.49 5.09 4.30
N ASN A 165 -6.22 3.82 4.56
CA ASN A 165 -7.26 2.79 4.54
C ASN A 165 -8.24 2.94 5.70
N LYS A 166 -9.36 2.23 5.60
CA LYS A 166 -10.39 2.10 6.63
C LYS A 166 -10.46 0.66 7.17
N PRO A 167 -10.44 0.42 8.50
CA PRO A 167 -10.05 1.37 9.54
C PRO A 167 -8.56 1.74 9.43
N ARG A 168 -8.17 2.90 9.97
CA ARG A 168 -6.79 3.41 9.91
C ARG A 168 -5.79 2.40 10.50
N GLY A 169 -4.59 2.34 9.92
CA GLY A 169 -3.50 1.48 10.36
C GLY A 169 -3.60 0.01 9.92
N LYS A 170 -4.65 -0.38 9.19
CA LYS A 170 -4.74 -1.71 8.55
C LYS A 170 -4.11 -1.68 7.16
N LYS A 171 -3.37 -2.73 6.82
CA LYS A 171 -2.87 -2.95 5.45
C LYS A 171 -3.97 -3.45 4.53
N ASN A 172 -4.06 -2.89 3.34
CA ASN A 172 -4.93 -3.36 2.26
C ASN A 172 -4.28 -4.54 1.51
N PHE A 173 -4.89 -4.97 0.41
CA PHE A 173 -4.38 -6.08 -0.43
C PHE A 173 -3.13 -5.75 -1.23
N LEU A 174 -2.78 -4.48 -1.36
CA LEU A 174 -1.48 -4.04 -1.88
C LEU A 174 -0.38 -4.16 -0.82
N GLY A 175 -0.72 -4.49 0.44
CA GLY A 175 0.21 -4.52 1.57
C GLY A 175 0.51 -3.15 2.16
N LEU A 176 -0.26 -2.12 1.80
CA LEU A 176 -0.05 -0.73 2.20
C LEU A 176 -1.08 -0.27 3.23
N GLU A 177 -0.69 0.63 4.13
CA GLU A 177 -1.61 1.27 5.12
C GLU A 177 -2.36 2.47 4.54
N SER A 178 -1.86 3.00 3.44
CA SER A 178 -2.43 4.08 2.65
C SER A 178 -2.14 3.86 1.17
N VAL A 179 -3.00 4.36 0.31
CA VAL A 179 -2.74 4.43 -1.13
C VAL A 179 -2.04 5.75 -1.43
N TYR A 180 -0.97 5.66 -2.21
CA TYR A 180 -0.19 6.79 -2.65
C TYR A 180 -0.60 7.15 -4.08
N PRO A 181 -0.95 8.41 -4.35
CA PRO A 181 -1.20 8.88 -5.71
C PRO A 181 0.05 8.74 -6.58
N SER A 182 -0.14 8.35 -7.84
CA SER A 182 0.93 8.26 -8.84
C SER A 182 1.33 9.64 -9.37
N ILE A 183 2.00 10.43 -8.53
CA ILE A 183 2.63 11.67 -8.98
C ILE A 183 4.15 11.48 -8.86
N GLY A 184 4.92 11.96 -9.84
CA GLY A 184 6.38 11.76 -9.86
C GLY A 184 7.11 12.16 -8.57
N GLN A 185 6.52 12.98 -7.71
CA GLN A 185 7.01 13.26 -6.36
C GLN A 185 7.18 12.00 -5.48
N GLY A 186 6.37 10.95 -5.69
CA GLY A 186 6.52 9.67 -5.01
C GLY A 186 7.87 9.00 -5.30
N CYS A 187 8.42 9.21 -6.50
CA CYS A 187 9.75 8.72 -6.86
C CYS A 187 10.86 9.41 -6.06
N ALA A 188 10.77 10.74 -5.88
CA ALA A 188 11.76 11.49 -5.09
C ALA A 188 11.79 11.04 -3.62
N ARG A 189 10.65 10.64 -3.05
CA ARG A 189 10.59 10.10 -1.67
C ARG A 189 11.21 8.69 -1.54
N LEU A 190 11.42 8.01 -2.65
CA LEU A 190 11.90 6.63 -2.72
C LEU A 190 13.23 6.56 -3.48
N ALA A 191 14.03 7.63 -3.45
CA ALA A 191 15.27 7.79 -4.22
C ALA A 191 16.16 6.53 -4.16
N SER A 192 16.57 6.09 -2.97
CA SER A 192 17.39 4.88 -2.81
C SER A 192 16.78 3.60 -3.41
N THR A 193 15.46 3.44 -3.36
CA THR A 193 14.75 2.29 -3.93
C THR A 193 14.68 2.41 -5.45
N LEU A 194 14.50 3.63 -5.96
CA LEU A 194 14.50 3.96 -7.37
C LEU A 194 15.89 3.82 -7.99
N ASP A 195 16.95 4.23 -7.29
CA ASP A 195 18.34 4.07 -7.73
C ASP A 195 18.66 2.59 -7.88
N ARG A 196 18.29 1.76 -6.90
CA ARG A 196 18.42 0.30 -7.05
C ARG A 196 17.64 -0.24 -8.24
N PHE A 197 16.45 0.31 -8.53
CA PHE A 197 15.70 -0.01 -9.74
C PHE A 197 16.40 0.51 -11.02
N MET A 198 17.20 1.57 -10.95
CA MET A 198 17.94 2.12 -12.10
C MET A 198 19.37 1.57 -12.23
N THR A 199 19.83 0.75 -11.28
CA THR A 199 21.12 0.05 -11.36
C THR A 199 21.03 -1.20 -12.24
N TYR A 200 21.38 -1.05 -13.50
CA TYR A 200 21.53 -2.13 -14.46
C TYR A 200 22.54 -1.74 -15.55
N LYS A 201 23.08 -2.74 -16.26
CA LYS A 201 23.93 -2.48 -17.42
C LYS A 201 23.08 -2.21 -18.65
N ALA A 202 23.30 -1.08 -19.31
CA ALA A 202 22.59 -0.74 -20.54
C ALA A 202 22.88 -1.79 -21.62
N TYR A 203 21.84 -2.15 -22.38
CA TYR A 203 21.84 -3.19 -23.41
C TYR A 203 22.19 -4.60 -22.90
N ASP A 204 22.07 -4.84 -21.59
CA ASP A 204 22.13 -6.18 -20.99
C ASP A 204 20.72 -6.65 -20.61
N ILE A 205 20.59 -7.84 -20.03
CA ILE A 205 19.34 -8.35 -19.46
C ILE A 205 18.96 -7.56 -18.21
N CYS A 206 17.71 -7.11 -18.14
CA CYS A 206 17.20 -6.43 -16.96
C CYS A 206 17.24 -7.35 -15.72
N PRO A 207 17.53 -6.79 -14.53
CA PRO A 207 17.35 -7.51 -13.27
C PRO A 207 15.93 -8.09 -13.15
N ASP A 208 15.82 -9.26 -12.52
CA ASP A 208 14.54 -9.86 -12.18
C ASP A 208 14.04 -9.27 -10.87
N ASP A 209 13.42 -8.09 -10.96
CA ASP A 209 12.99 -7.25 -9.84
C ASP A 209 11.62 -6.59 -10.09
N TRP A 210 10.72 -7.34 -10.73
CA TRP A 210 9.35 -6.88 -10.98
C TRP A 210 8.60 -6.50 -9.68
N ASP A 211 8.93 -7.16 -8.57
CA ASP A 211 8.38 -6.88 -7.23
C ASP A 211 8.85 -5.52 -6.70
N LEU A 212 10.10 -5.14 -6.99
CA LEU A 212 10.65 -3.82 -6.69
C LEU A 212 9.94 -2.74 -7.51
N ALA A 213 9.75 -2.98 -8.82
CA ALA A 213 9.01 -2.10 -9.71
C ALA A 213 7.58 -1.88 -9.21
N GLN A 214 6.87 -2.97 -8.89
CA GLN A 214 5.53 -2.92 -8.32
C GLN A 214 5.51 -2.15 -6.99
N LYS A 215 6.50 -2.37 -6.11
CA LYS A 215 6.62 -1.65 -4.84
C LYS A 215 6.75 -0.14 -5.05
N LEU A 216 7.56 0.30 -6.02
CA LEU A 216 7.68 1.71 -6.37
C LEU A 216 6.33 2.27 -6.86
N MET A 217 5.67 1.57 -7.79
CA MET A 217 4.39 2.00 -8.36
C MET A 217 3.28 2.14 -7.31
N ILE A 218 3.07 1.12 -6.46
CA ILE A 218 2.04 1.17 -5.42
C ILE A 218 2.35 2.25 -4.35
N SER A 219 3.61 2.65 -4.22
CA SER A 219 4.05 3.72 -3.32
C SER A 219 4.00 5.11 -3.97
N GLY A 220 3.42 5.23 -5.17
CA GLY A 220 3.20 6.50 -5.87
C GLY A 220 4.30 6.89 -6.84
N CYS A 221 5.37 6.09 -7.01
CA CYS A 221 6.36 6.29 -8.06
C CYS A 221 5.90 5.61 -9.36
N ASP A 222 4.97 6.27 -10.06
CA ASP A 222 4.40 5.81 -11.33
C ASP A 222 4.03 7.04 -12.19
N PRO A 223 4.38 7.11 -13.50
CA PRO A 223 5.12 6.13 -14.29
C PRO A 223 6.56 5.93 -13.84
N LEU A 224 7.03 4.68 -13.87
CA LEU A 224 8.43 4.36 -13.66
C LEU A 224 9.31 4.86 -14.83
N PRO A 225 10.58 5.25 -14.56
CA PRO A 225 11.52 5.55 -15.62
C PRO A 225 11.76 4.34 -16.52
N ARG A 226 11.89 4.59 -17.83
CA ARG A 226 12.18 3.54 -18.81
C ARG A 226 13.60 3.03 -18.62
N ARG A 227 13.76 1.71 -18.61
CA ARG A 227 15.08 1.07 -18.60
C ARG A 227 15.62 0.86 -20.00
N ARG A 228 16.95 0.96 -20.15
CA ARG A 228 17.70 0.63 -21.36
C ARG A 228 18.28 -0.79 -21.31
N CYS A 229 17.53 -1.77 -20.82
CA CYS A 229 17.92 -3.18 -20.78
C CYS A 229 16.85 -4.05 -21.45
N PHE A 230 17.19 -5.29 -21.79
CA PHE A 230 16.29 -6.24 -22.40
C PHE A 230 15.47 -6.98 -21.35
N THR A 231 14.15 -7.03 -21.55
CA THR A 231 13.26 -7.84 -20.71
C THR A 231 13.65 -9.30 -20.78
N ARG A 232 13.63 -9.99 -19.64
CA ARG A 232 13.89 -11.43 -19.58
C ARG A 232 12.83 -12.19 -20.37
N THR A 233 13.27 -13.06 -21.26
CA THR A 233 12.40 -14.01 -21.97
C THR A 233 12.39 -15.36 -21.25
N PRO A 234 11.31 -16.14 -21.37
CA PRO A 234 11.34 -17.54 -20.95
C PRO A 234 12.48 -18.32 -21.63
N LEU A 235 13.01 -19.34 -20.95
CA LEU A 235 14.07 -20.20 -21.49
C LEU A 235 13.64 -20.96 -22.75
N ARG A 236 12.33 -21.18 -22.91
CA ARG A 236 11.71 -21.80 -24.08
C ARG A 236 10.47 -21.01 -24.44
N TYR A 237 10.35 -20.67 -25.71
CA TYR A 237 9.17 -20.01 -26.26
C TYR A 237 8.56 -20.94 -27.30
N ASP A 238 7.32 -21.38 -27.06
CA ASP A 238 6.56 -22.10 -28.08
C ASP A 238 5.48 -21.19 -28.66
N LYS A 239 4.92 -21.64 -29.78
CA LYS A 239 3.84 -20.93 -30.46
C LYS A 239 2.64 -20.74 -29.52
N PRO A 240 2.11 -19.52 -29.37
CA PRO A 240 0.92 -19.26 -28.57
C PRO A 240 -0.30 -20.07 -29.04
N CYS A 241 -1.18 -20.40 -28.09
CA CYS A 241 -2.46 -21.05 -28.36
C CYS A 241 -3.34 -20.14 -29.24
N PRO A 242 -4.11 -20.66 -30.21
CA PRO A 242 -5.06 -19.86 -30.99
C PRO A 242 -6.06 -19.13 -30.08
N LEU A 243 -6.44 -17.91 -30.47
CA LEU A 243 -7.25 -17.00 -29.64
C LEU A 243 -8.51 -17.65 -29.05
N ASN A 244 -9.27 -18.39 -29.86
CA ASN A 244 -10.51 -19.01 -29.39
C ASN A 244 -10.27 -20.05 -28.29
N ALA A 245 -9.14 -20.75 -28.32
CA ALA A 245 -8.76 -21.73 -27.31
C ALA A 245 -8.05 -21.08 -26.11
N SER A 246 -7.26 -20.02 -26.34
CA SER A 246 -6.48 -19.35 -25.28
C SER A 246 -7.35 -18.72 -24.21
N LEU A 247 -8.59 -18.31 -24.52
CA LEU A 247 -9.49 -17.69 -23.54
C LEU A 247 -9.76 -18.57 -22.30
N TRP A 248 -9.79 -19.89 -22.49
CA TRP A 248 -10.19 -20.86 -21.45
C TRP A 248 -9.20 -21.99 -21.24
N THR A 249 -8.10 -22.01 -21.99
CA THR A 249 -7.02 -22.96 -21.78
C THR A 249 -6.08 -22.43 -20.71
N GLN A 250 -5.75 -23.27 -19.74
CA GLN A 250 -4.73 -22.96 -18.73
C GLN A 250 -3.38 -22.64 -19.41
N PRO A 251 -2.76 -21.48 -19.12
CA PRO A 251 -1.40 -21.18 -19.56
C PRO A 251 -0.40 -22.21 -19.05
N ARG A 252 0.63 -22.49 -19.84
CA ARG A 252 1.66 -23.47 -19.47
C ARG A 252 2.64 -22.82 -18.50
N ASP A 253 3.21 -23.62 -17.61
CA ASP A 253 4.16 -23.12 -16.61
C ASP A 253 5.40 -22.46 -17.23
N VAL A 254 5.79 -22.88 -18.44
CA VAL A 254 6.93 -22.30 -19.18
C VAL A 254 6.66 -20.90 -19.72
N ASP A 255 5.39 -20.51 -19.88
CA ASP A 255 4.99 -19.21 -20.43
C ASP A 255 4.91 -18.12 -19.34
N ILE A 256 5.04 -18.50 -18.06
CA ILE A 256 4.91 -17.62 -16.90
C ILE A 256 6.25 -17.50 -16.18
N SER A 257 6.65 -16.28 -15.82
CA SER A 257 7.78 -16.08 -14.92
C SER A 257 7.37 -16.36 -13.48
N TRP A 258 7.82 -17.47 -12.90
CA TRP A 258 7.53 -17.85 -11.51
C TRP A 258 8.46 -17.21 -10.47
N SER A 259 9.33 -16.30 -10.90
CA SER A 259 10.25 -15.63 -9.99
C SER A 259 9.49 -14.80 -8.96
N ARG A 260 9.95 -14.83 -7.70
CA ARG A 260 9.44 -14.02 -6.59
C ARG A 260 7.97 -14.22 -6.17
N TYR A 261 7.23 -15.10 -6.84
CA TYR A 261 5.95 -15.63 -6.35
C TYR A 261 6.15 -16.77 -5.35
N LYS A 262 5.16 -16.98 -4.48
CA LYS A 262 5.12 -18.18 -3.61
C LYS A 262 4.85 -19.44 -4.43
N CYS A 263 3.89 -19.38 -5.34
CA CYS A 263 3.65 -20.46 -6.29
C CYS A 263 4.76 -20.55 -7.35
N LYS A 264 5.06 -21.79 -7.77
CA LYS A 264 6.08 -22.12 -8.79
C LYS A 264 5.54 -22.82 -10.02
N ASN A 265 4.22 -22.98 -10.07
CA ASN A 265 3.47 -23.52 -11.19
C ASN A 265 2.00 -23.13 -11.04
N TYR A 266 1.25 -23.27 -12.13
CA TYR A 266 -0.16 -22.91 -12.22
C TYR A 266 -1.02 -23.80 -11.32
N ARG A 267 -0.64 -25.07 -11.14
CA ARG A 267 -1.34 -26.00 -10.23
C ARG A 267 -1.42 -25.45 -8.81
N CYS A 268 -0.38 -24.76 -8.33
CA CYS A 268 -0.39 -24.07 -7.04
C CYS A 268 -1.38 -22.90 -6.98
N LEU A 269 -1.69 -22.24 -8.10
CA LEU A 269 -2.68 -21.16 -8.13
C LEU A 269 -4.13 -21.66 -8.00
N VAL A 270 -4.40 -22.91 -8.40
CA VAL A 270 -5.76 -23.48 -8.46
C VAL A 270 -6.03 -24.54 -7.39
N SER A 271 -5.01 -25.24 -6.88
CA SER A 271 -5.20 -26.38 -5.97
C SER A 271 -5.74 -25.98 -4.59
N ASN A 272 -6.83 -26.60 -4.13
CA ASN A 272 -7.41 -26.36 -2.80
C ASN A 272 -6.39 -26.57 -1.65
N GLY A 273 -5.46 -27.52 -1.80
CA GLY A 273 -4.43 -27.77 -0.78
C GLY A 273 -3.42 -26.63 -0.57
N THR A 274 -3.38 -25.67 -1.49
CA THR A 274 -2.44 -24.54 -1.45
C THR A 274 -3.10 -23.21 -1.11
N ILE A 275 -4.41 -23.19 -0.80
CA ILE A 275 -5.21 -21.97 -0.65
C ILE A 275 -4.58 -20.92 0.30
N ASN A 276 -3.99 -21.37 1.41
CA ASN A 276 -3.36 -20.49 2.40
C ASN A 276 -1.91 -20.08 2.06
N ASN A 277 -1.32 -20.63 0.99
CA ASN A 277 0.07 -20.43 0.63
C ASN A 277 0.28 -19.88 -0.80
N ARG A 278 -0.79 -19.50 -1.50
CA ARG A 278 -0.68 -19.02 -2.89
C ARG A 278 0.00 -17.66 -3.02
N GLY A 279 -0.07 -16.84 -1.97
CA GLY A 279 0.51 -15.49 -1.95
C GLY A 279 -0.47 -14.36 -2.32
N PHE A 280 -1.67 -14.70 -2.78
CA PHE A 280 -2.78 -13.78 -3.04
C PHE A 280 -4.03 -14.23 -2.29
N TYR A 281 -4.96 -13.31 -2.02
CA TYR A 281 -6.14 -13.62 -1.17
C TYR A 281 -7.45 -12.92 -1.57
N LYS A 282 -7.42 -11.94 -2.47
CA LYS A 282 -8.63 -11.17 -2.82
C LYS A 282 -9.63 -11.93 -3.67
N CYS A 283 -9.19 -12.97 -4.33
CA CYS A 283 -10.03 -13.80 -5.15
C CYS A 283 -9.52 -15.25 -5.03
N SER A 284 -10.42 -16.19 -4.72
CA SER A 284 -10.06 -17.57 -4.37
C SER A 284 -9.94 -18.48 -5.60
N ASP A 285 -10.56 -18.09 -6.71
CA ASP A 285 -10.74 -18.91 -7.90
C ASP A 285 -10.44 -18.18 -9.23
N CYS A 286 -9.72 -17.06 -9.17
CA CYS A 286 -9.37 -16.22 -10.34
C CYS A 286 -8.64 -17.00 -11.43
N PHE A 287 -7.82 -17.96 -11.01
CA PHE A 287 -7.00 -18.78 -11.89
C PHE A 287 -7.69 -20.10 -12.25
N ASP A 288 -8.88 -20.38 -11.72
CA ASP A 288 -9.67 -21.53 -12.16
C ASP A 288 -10.50 -21.13 -13.37
N LEU A 289 -9.92 -21.31 -14.57
CA LEU A 289 -10.56 -20.92 -15.83
C LEU A 289 -11.81 -21.74 -16.17
N THR A 290 -12.06 -22.85 -15.46
CA THR A 290 -13.32 -23.60 -15.61
C THR A 290 -14.49 -22.84 -15.01
N LYS A 291 -14.22 -21.92 -14.06
CA LYS A 291 -15.22 -21.06 -13.46
C LYS A 291 -15.44 -19.82 -14.30
N ARG A 292 -16.40 -19.94 -15.19
CA ARG A 292 -16.91 -18.86 -16.05
C ARG A 292 -17.87 -17.96 -15.26
N GLY A 293 -17.37 -17.25 -14.24
CA GLY A 293 -18.17 -16.31 -13.45
C GLY A 293 -18.92 -15.32 -14.37
N TRP A 294 -20.13 -14.90 -14.04
CA TRP A 294 -21.03 -14.09 -14.90
C TRP A 294 -21.60 -14.80 -16.15
N ASP A 295 -21.24 -16.06 -16.41
CA ASP A 295 -21.86 -16.89 -17.45
C ASP A 295 -23.10 -17.61 -16.91
N GLY A 296 -24.16 -17.63 -17.73
CA GLY A 296 -25.43 -18.26 -17.38
C GLY A 296 -26.29 -17.52 -16.35
N GLN A 297 -27.49 -18.06 -16.15
CA GLN A 297 -28.47 -17.50 -15.23
C GLN A 297 -28.19 -18.01 -13.81
N ARG A 298 -27.93 -17.08 -12.89
CA ARG A 298 -27.79 -17.40 -11.46
C ARG A 298 -29.08 -17.15 -10.71
N ASP A 299 -29.23 -17.89 -9.62
CA ASP A 299 -30.34 -17.68 -8.70
C ASP A 299 -30.30 -16.24 -8.17
N LYS A 300 -31.34 -15.47 -8.52
CA LYS A 300 -31.44 -14.05 -8.21
C LYS A 300 -31.56 -13.79 -6.71
N ASP A 301 -32.03 -14.77 -5.95
CA ASP A 301 -32.26 -14.64 -4.51
C ASP A 301 -31.00 -14.97 -3.69
N ILE A 302 -30.00 -15.60 -4.33
CA ILE A 302 -28.76 -16.05 -3.65
C ILE A 302 -27.53 -15.29 -4.17
N SER A 303 -27.52 -14.89 -5.44
CA SER A 303 -26.36 -14.22 -6.05
C SER A 303 -26.50 -12.70 -6.07
N ALA A 304 -25.46 -12.02 -5.57
CA ALA A 304 -25.30 -10.58 -5.75
C ALA A 304 -24.89 -10.18 -7.19
N GLU A 305 -24.53 -11.12 -8.05
CA GLU A 305 -23.91 -10.84 -9.36
C GLU A 305 -24.96 -10.69 -10.46
N PHE A 306 -24.69 -9.84 -11.47
CA PHE A 306 -25.49 -9.73 -12.70
C PHE A 306 -24.75 -10.44 -13.85
N SER A 307 -25.47 -11.21 -14.66
CA SER A 307 -24.86 -11.92 -15.79
C SER A 307 -24.44 -10.96 -16.91
N ILE A 308 -23.48 -11.37 -17.74
CA ILE A 308 -23.06 -10.56 -18.89
C ILE A 308 -24.21 -10.30 -19.86
N ASP A 309 -25.09 -11.27 -20.07
CA ASP A 309 -26.26 -11.08 -20.92
C ASP A 309 -27.22 -10.03 -20.34
N GLU A 310 -27.44 -10.02 -19.01
CA GLU A 310 -28.20 -8.94 -18.36
C GLU A 310 -27.56 -7.56 -18.58
N ILE A 311 -26.24 -7.45 -18.48
CA ILE A 311 -25.52 -6.19 -18.72
C ILE A 311 -25.67 -5.74 -20.18
N LEU A 312 -25.45 -6.63 -21.14
CA LEU A 312 -25.52 -6.31 -22.57
C LEU A 312 -26.94 -5.98 -23.02
N MET A 313 -27.97 -6.56 -22.39
CA MET A 313 -29.37 -6.25 -22.67
C MET A 313 -29.80 -4.85 -22.22
N LEU A 314 -29.10 -4.22 -21.27
CA LEU A 314 -29.37 -2.83 -20.89
C LEU A 314 -29.09 -1.84 -22.02
N LYS A 315 -28.14 -2.20 -22.91
CA LYS A 315 -27.70 -1.38 -24.04
C LYS A 315 -27.32 -2.24 -25.26
N PRO A 316 -28.30 -2.85 -25.94
CA PRO A 316 -28.03 -3.76 -27.04
C PRO A 316 -27.24 -3.08 -28.16
N GLY A 317 -26.05 -3.59 -28.45
CA GLY A 317 -25.19 -3.09 -29.53
C GLY A 317 -24.40 -1.81 -29.22
N GLU A 318 -24.56 -1.19 -28.05
CA GLU A 318 -23.85 0.06 -27.71
C GLU A 318 -22.55 -0.19 -26.92
N ILE A 319 -22.43 -1.31 -26.21
CA ILE A 319 -21.26 -1.66 -25.40
C ILE A 319 -20.22 -2.36 -26.29
N ARG A 320 -19.10 -1.68 -26.59
CA ARG A 320 -18.07 -2.18 -27.52
C ARG A 320 -16.68 -2.21 -26.91
N ILE A 321 -16.38 -1.22 -26.07
CA ILE A 321 -15.10 -1.09 -25.38
C ILE A 321 -15.29 -0.77 -23.91
N GLY A 322 -14.47 -1.38 -23.05
CA GLY A 322 -14.54 -1.14 -21.62
C GLY A 322 -13.26 -1.43 -20.86
N LEU A 323 -13.35 -1.23 -19.56
CA LEU A 323 -12.28 -1.45 -18.59
C LEU A 323 -12.79 -2.38 -17.49
N ASP A 324 -12.00 -3.40 -17.14
CA ASP A 324 -12.18 -4.22 -15.95
C ASP A 324 -11.08 -3.88 -14.96
N PHE A 325 -11.39 -3.08 -13.93
CA PHE A 325 -10.45 -2.62 -12.90
C PHE A 325 -10.54 -3.53 -11.68
N SER A 326 -10.05 -4.76 -11.82
CA SER A 326 -10.25 -5.83 -10.83
C SER A 326 -9.01 -6.72 -10.68
N PRO A 327 -8.75 -7.27 -9.48
CA PRO A 327 -7.62 -8.16 -9.21
C PRO A 327 -7.98 -9.60 -9.64
N THR A 328 -8.33 -9.78 -10.92
CA THR A 328 -8.75 -11.06 -11.51
C THR A 328 -7.82 -11.47 -12.64
N ALA A 329 -7.92 -12.72 -13.11
CA ALA A 329 -7.14 -13.20 -14.24
C ALA A 329 -7.81 -12.95 -15.61
N GLY A 330 -8.75 -11.99 -15.69
CA GLY A 330 -9.39 -11.57 -16.96
C GLY A 330 -10.63 -12.35 -17.37
N THR A 331 -11.32 -13.03 -16.44
CA THR A 331 -12.52 -13.84 -16.78
C THR A 331 -13.67 -12.99 -17.31
N PHE A 332 -13.92 -11.82 -16.73
CA PHE A 332 -14.92 -10.87 -17.25
C PHE A 332 -14.57 -10.43 -18.68
N ALA A 333 -13.31 -10.07 -18.92
CA ALA A 333 -12.82 -9.69 -20.25
C ALA A 333 -12.93 -10.84 -21.27
N ALA A 334 -12.69 -12.09 -20.87
CA ALA A 334 -12.84 -13.26 -21.74
C ALA A 334 -14.28 -13.46 -22.21
N LEU A 335 -15.25 -13.38 -21.29
CA LEU A 335 -16.66 -13.54 -21.62
C LEU A 335 -17.20 -12.38 -22.45
N MET A 336 -16.78 -11.15 -22.13
CA MET A 336 -17.10 -9.98 -22.95
C MET A 336 -16.50 -10.13 -24.37
N LYS A 337 -15.31 -10.72 -24.50
CA LYS A 337 -14.68 -10.99 -25.80
C LYS A 337 -15.46 -12.00 -26.64
N GLU A 338 -16.04 -13.04 -26.04
CA GLU A 338 -16.95 -13.97 -26.75
C GLU A 338 -18.19 -13.27 -27.31
N LYS A 339 -18.60 -12.17 -26.68
CA LYS A 339 -19.70 -11.29 -27.12
C LYS A 339 -19.21 -10.13 -28.01
N ASN A 340 -17.99 -10.21 -28.53
CA ASN A 340 -17.32 -9.20 -29.37
C ASN A 340 -17.08 -7.84 -28.71
N VAL A 341 -16.99 -7.79 -27.37
CA VAL A 341 -16.65 -6.58 -26.61
C VAL A 341 -15.18 -6.61 -26.21
N THR A 342 -14.47 -5.50 -26.44
CA THR A 342 -13.05 -5.38 -26.07
C THR A 342 -12.92 -4.80 -24.67
N ILE A 343 -12.34 -5.56 -23.74
CA ILE A 343 -12.10 -5.12 -22.37
C ILE A 343 -10.59 -5.06 -22.11
N ALA A 344 -10.13 -3.92 -21.60
CA ALA A 344 -8.82 -3.81 -20.99
C ALA A 344 -8.93 -4.22 -19.51
N SER A 345 -8.12 -5.17 -19.05
CA SER A 345 -8.10 -5.64 -17.66
C SER A 345 -6.98 -4.95 -16.89
N ALA A 346 -7.34 -3.99 -16.04
CA ALA A 346 -6.40 -3.26 -15.18
C ALA A 346 -6.17 -3.99 -13.86
N THR A 347 -4.93 -4.41 -13.62
CA THR A 347 -4.52 -5.12 -12.41
C THR A 347 -3.01 -5.03 -12.20
N MET A 348 -2.56 -5.39 -11.00
CA MET A 348 -1.16 -5.62 -10.68
C MET A 348 -0.91 -7.10 -10.35
N ASN A 349 0.35 -7.48 -10.20
CA ASN A 349 0.74 -8.85 -9.85
C ASN A 349 0.74 -9.03 -8.33
N LEU A 350 -0.47 -9.11 -7.77
CA LEU A 350 -0.76 -9.09 -6.33
C LEU A 350 -0.46 -10.45 -5.66
N GLY A 351 0.80 -10.87 -5.70
CA GLY A 351 1.23 -12.17 -5.19
C GLY A 351 0.98 -13.35 -6.15
N ALA A 352 0.46 -13.06 -7.34
CA ALA A 352 0.28 -14.01 -8.44
C ALA A 352 0.43 -13.30 -9.80
N PRO A 353 0.74 -14.05 -10.88
CA PRO A 353 1.04 -13.50 -12.21
C PRO A 353 -0.25 -13.17 -13.00
N PHE A 354 -1.04 -12.21 -12.50
CA PHE A 354 -2.31 -11.84 -13.12
C PHE A 354 -2.12 -11.33 -14.56
N SER A 355 -1.15 -10.44 -14.78
CA SER A 355 -0.95 -9.77 -16.07
C SER A 355 -0.47 -10.73 -17.15
N GLU A 356 0.45 -11.64 -16.79
CA GLU A 356 0.97 -12.69 -17.67
C GLU A 356 -0.14 -13.68 -18.05
N VAL A 357 -1.00 -14.04 -17.09
CA VAL A 357 -2.15 -14.92 -17.36
C VAL A 357 -3.18 -14.25 -18.26
N ILE A 358 -3.50 -12.97 -18.03
CA ILE A 358 -4.40 -12.19 -18.91
C ILE A 358 -3.84 -12.15 -20.34
N ALA A 359 -2.56 -11.80 -20.50
CA ALA A 359 -1.91 -11.76 -21.81
C ALA A 359 -1.89 -13.13 -22.50
N SER A 360 -1.59 -14.20 -21.76
CA SER A 360 -1.57 -15.58 -22.30
C SER A 360 -2.92 -16.05 -22.82
N ARG A 361 -4.01 -15.45 -22.33
CA ARG A 361 -5.38 -15.71 -22.81
C ARG A 361 -5.72 -14.93 -24.09
N GLY A 362 -4.84 -14.06 -24.58
CA GLY A 362 -5.11 -13.16 -25.70
C GLY A 362 -5.94 -11.93 -25.32
N LEU A 363 -5.93 -11.56 -24.04
CA LEU A 363 -6.63 -10.40 -23.48
C LEU A 363 -5.64 -9.26 -23.23
N LEU A 364 -6.16 -8.05 -23.03
CA LEU A 364 -5.35 -6.84 -22.87
C LEU A 364 -5.14 -6.52 -21.38
N PRO A 365 -3.96 -6.79 -20.78
CA PRO A 365 -3.65 -6.34 -19.43
C PRO A 365 -3.21 -4.86 -19.44
N LEU A 366 -3.66 -4.10 -18.43
CA LEU A 366 -3.11 -2.80 -18.08
C LEU A 366 -2.48 -2.90 -16.69
N TYR A 367 -1.15 -2.76 -16.64
CA TYR A 367 -0.40 -2.85 -15.40
C TYR A 367 -0.41 -1.49 -14.68
N ILE A 368 -1.41 -1.26 -13.84
CA ILE A 368 -1.66 0.04 -13.19
C ILE A 368 -2.15 -0.12 -11.75
N SER A 369 -1.72 0.78 -10.86
CA SER A 369 -2.17 0.85 -9.47
C SER A 369 -3.44 1.70 -9.32
N ILE A 370 -4.25 1.43 -8.29
CA ILE A 370 -5.43 2.25 -7.93
C ILE A 370 -5.10 3.70 -7.59
N GLY A 371 -3.86 3.99 -7.19
CA GLY A 371 -3.39 5.35 -6.96
C GLY A 371 -3.21 6.16 -8.24
N SER A 372 -3.39 5.52 -9.40
CA SER A 372 -3.00 6.10 -10.69
C SER A 372 -4.19 6.57 -11.50
N ARG A 373 -4.00 7.70 -12.18
CA ARG A 373 -4.97 8.19 -13.17
C ARG A 373 -5.00 7.24 -14.35
N LEU A 374 -6.19 6.84 -14.76
CA LEU A 374 -6.41 5.93 -15.87
C LEU A 374 -5.84 6.48 -17.19
N PRO A 375 -5.10 5.68 -17.96
CA PRO A 375 -4.39 6.11 -19.17
C PRO A 375 -5.31 6.15 -20.40
N PHE A 376 -6.57 6.56 -20.21
CA PHE A 376 -7.53 6.76 -21.30
C PHE A 376 -7.82 8.24 -21.46
N PHE A 377 -8.17 8.66 -22.67
CA PHE A 377 -8.74 9.98 -22.90
C PHE A 377 -10.14 10.07 -22.28
N ASP A 378 -10.64 11.29 -22.11
CA ASP A 378 -11.95 11.53 -21.52
C ASP A 378 -13.05 10.99 -22.44
N ASN A 379 -14.12 10.42 -21.87
CA ASN A 379 -15.25 9.82 -22.59
C ASN A 379 -14.84 8.78 -23.65
N THR A 380 -13.96 7.84 -23.29
CA THR A 380 -13.47 6.78 -24.17
C THR A 380 -14.29 5.49 -24.11
N LEU A 381 -14.76 5.11 -22.91
CA LEU A 381 -15.26 3.77 -22.64
C LEU A 381 -16.79 3.71 -22.57
N ASP A 382 -17.35 2.60 -23.04
CA ASP A 382 -18.79 2.33 -22.95
C ASP A 382 -19.15 1.66 -21.60
N ILE A 383 -18.20 0.95 -20.97
CA ILE A 383 -18.37 0.32 -19.66
C ILE A 383 -17.08 0.34 -18.81
N VAL A 384 -17.22 0.56 -17.50
CA VAL A 384 -16.19 0.32 -16.48
C VAL A 384 -16.76 -0.70 -15.50
N HIS A 385 -16.04 -1.79 -15.29
CA HIS A 385 -16.38 -2.87 -14.38
C HIS A 385 -15.33 -2.96 -13.26
N SER A 386 -15.77 -3.28 -12.05
CA SER A 386 -14.90 -3.63 -10.93
C SER A 386 -15.56 -4.70 -10.07
N THR A 387 -14.83 -5.77 -9.75
CA THR A 387 -15.31 -6.85 -8.88
C THR A 387 -14.36 -7.15 -7.73
N LEU A 388 -14.91 -7.33 -6.53
CA LEU A 388 -14.17 -7.76 -5.32
C LEU A 388 -12.89 -6.94 -5.01
N PHE A 389 -12.83 -5.71 -5.52
CA PHE A 389 -11.64 -4.86 -5.50
C PHE A 389 -11.79 -3.69 -4.53
N LEU A 390 -12.79 -2.85 -4.80
CA LEU A 390 -13.25 -1.82 -3.89
C LEU A 390 -14.10 -2.50 -2.82
N ASP A 391 -13.67 -2.42 -1.57
CA ASP A 391 -14.39 -2.96 -0.43
C ASP A 391 -14.16 -2.09 0.80
N GLY A 392 -14.62 -2.54 1.98
CA GLY A 392 -14.57 -1.82 3.24
C GLY A 392 -13.20 -1.25 3.64
N TRP A 393 -12.09 -1.68 3.04
CA TRP A 393 -10.77 -1.07 3.23
C TRP A 393 -10.64 0.34 2.64
N ILE A 394 -11.41 0.70 1.61
CA ILE A 394 -11.21 1.94 0.87
C ILE A 394 -11.68 3.17 1.66
N GLY A 395 -10.83 4.17 1.81
CA GLY A 395 -11.24 5.47 2.37
C GLY A 395 -12.16 6.23 1.41
N ILE A 396 -13.11 6.99 1.96
CA ILE A 396 -14.09 7.77 1.16
C ILE A 396 -13.43 8.72 0.17
N GLU A 397 -12.37 9.39 0.61
CA GLU A 397 -11.65 10.33 -0.25
C GLU A 397 -10.97 9.63 -1.44
N LEU A 398 -10.36 8.46 -1.21
CA LEU A 398 -9.80 7.66 -2.31
C LEU A 398 -10.89 7.17 -3.25
N LEU A 399 -12.03 6.71 -2.70
CA LEU A 399 -13.16 6.28 -3.50
C LEU A 399 -13.67 7.42 -4.41
N GLN A 400 -13.73 8.66 -3.92
CA GLN A 400 -14.12 9.81 -4.72
C GLN A 400 -13.17 10.03 -5.91
N PHE A 401 -11.84 10.00 -5.69
CA PHE A 401 -10.88 10.09 -6.79
C PHE A 401 -11.05 8.97 -7.81
N VAL A 402 -11.27 7.74 -7.36
CA VAL A 402 -11.52 6.59 -8.25
C VAL A 402 -12.81 6.78 -9.05
N LEU A 403 -13.92 7.13 -8.40
CA LEU A 403 -15.22 7.32 -9.06
C LEU A 403 -15.20 8.46 -10.07
N LEU A 404 -14.51 9.57 -9.76
CA LEU A 404 -14.41 10.70 -10.68
C LEU A 404 -13.47 10.42 -11.85
N ASP A 405 -12.43 9.61 -11.68
CA ASP A 405 -11.59 9.17 -12.80
C ASP A 405 -12.30 8.13 -13.68
N TRP A 406 -13.12 7.26 -13.08
CA TRP A 406 -14.02 6.37 -13.82
C TRP A 406 -15.08 7.14 -14.58
N ASP A 407 -15.68 8.17 -13.97
CA ASP A 407 -16.61 9.07 -14.64
C ASP A 407 -15.94 9.75 -15.83
N ARG A 408 -14.71 10.26 -15.66
CA ARG A 408 -13.95 10.91 -16.73
C ARG A 408 -13.79 10.02 -17.95
N VAL A 409 -13.44 8.74 -17.77
CA VAL A 409 -13.20 7.82 -18.90
C VAL A 409 -14.48 7.25 -19.50
N LEU A 410 -15.59 7.22 -18.75
CA LEU A 410 -16.89 6.76 -19.26
C LEU A 410 -17.50 7.79 -20.21
N ARG A 411 -18.05 7.33 -21.33
CA ARG A 411 -18.85 8.16 -22.24
C ARG A 411 -20.17 8.57 -21.59
N PRO A 412 -20.81 9.67 -22.04
CA PRO A 412 -22.19 9.93 -21.69
C PRO A 412 -23.04 8.69 -22.01
N LYS A 413 -23.93 8.31 -21.08
CA LYS A 413 -24.69 7.05 -21.10
C LYS A 413 -23.85 5.76 -20.95
N GLY A 414 -22.54 5.84 -20.73
CA GLY A 414 -21.71 4.69 -20.39
C GLY A 414 -22.15 4.04 -19.07
N LEU A 415 -21.80 2.77 -18.89
CA LEU A 415 -22.17 1.98 -17.71
C LEU A 415 -21.01 1.87 -16.71
N LEU A 416 -21.28 2.18 -15.46
CA LEU A 416 -20.46 1.78 -14.33
C LEU A 416 -21.08 0.52 -13.71
N TYR A 417 -20.41 -0.63 -13.84
CA TYR A 417 -20.80 -1.88 -13.21
C TYR A 417 -19.89 -2.17 -12.01
N VAL A 418 -20.42 -1.92 -10.82
CA VAL A 418 -19.81 -2.31 -9.55
C VAL A 418 -20.34 -3.68 -9.17
N ASP A 419 -19.48 -4.68 -9.16
CA ASP A 419 -19.84 -6.06 -8.85
C ASP A 419 -19.32 -6.45 -7.47
N ARG A 420 -20.23 -6.82 -6.57
CA ARG A 420 -19.88 -7.34 -5.23
C ARG A 420 -18.90 -6.45 -4.47
N PHE A 421 -19.08 -5.14 -4.50
CA PHE A 421 -18.48 -4.26 -3.49
C PHE A 421 -18.95 -4.75 -2.11
N PHE A 422 -18.06 -4.89 -1.14
CA PHE A 422 -18.48 -5.37 0.19
C PHE A 422 -17.92 -4.55 1.32
N CYS A 423 -18.69 -4.40 2.38
CA CYS A 423 -18.22 -3.83 3.63
C CYS A 423 -19.14 -4.27 4.78
N LYS A 424 -18.74 -3.99 6.01
CA LYS A 424 -19.64 -4.12 7.17
C LYS A 424 -20.92 -3.32 6.96
N LYS A 425 -22.05 -3.87 7.42
CA LYS A 425 -23.39 -3.29 7.32
C LYS A 425 -23.44 -1.84 7.83
N GLU A 426 -22.78 -1.57 8.94
CA GLU A 426 -22.67 -0.24 9.55
C GLU A 426 -22.04 0.82 8.63
N ASN A 427 -21.18 0.41 7.69
CA ASN A 427 -20.48 1.29 6.77
C ASN A 427 -21.16 1.39 5.40
N MET A 428 -22.09 0.49 5.06
CA MET A 428 -22.67 0.39 3.71
C MET A 428 -23.34 1.68 3.26
N LYS A 429 -24.10 2.33 4.15
CA LYS A 429 -24.76 3.61 3.85
C LYS A 429 -23.77 4.67 3.36
N MET A 430 -22.61 4.78 4.02
CA MET A 430 -21.59 5.76 3.68
C MET A 430 -21.05 5.56 2.25
N TYR A 431 -20.84 4.31 1.83
CA TYR A 431 -20.38 4.01 0.47
C TYR A 431 -21.48 4.22 -0.57
N VAL A 432 -22.72 3.80 -0.26
CA VAL A 432 -23.90 4.05 -1.12
C VAL A 432 -24.08 5.54 -1.38
N ASP A 433 -23.96 6.38 -0.34
CA ASP A 433 -24.10 7.83 -0.45
C ASP A 433 -23.05 8.43 -1.43
N GLU A 434 -21.85 7.85 -1.54
CA GLU A 434 -20.84 8.28 -2.52
C GLU A 434 -21.13 7.82 -3.96
N PHE A 435 -21.70 6.61 -4.14
CA PHE A 435 -22.20 6.19 -5.46
C PHE A 435 -23.40 7.02 -5.92
N ASP A 436 -24.23 7.52 -5.00
CA ASP A 436 -25.32 8.43 -5.34
C ASP A 436 -24.83 9.85 -5.64
N ARG A 437 -23.75 10.28 -4.99
CA ARG A 437 -23.17 11.63 -5.17
C ARG A 437 -22.78 11.93 -6.62
N ILE A 438 -22.36 10.93 -7.40
CA ILE A 438 -22.02 11.12 -8.81
C ILE A 438 -23.26 11.32 -9.71
N GLY A 439 -24.48 11.13 -9.19
CA GLY A 439 -25.71 11.44 -9.92
C GLY A 439 -26.00 10.51 -11.11
N TYR A 440 -25.52 9.26 -11.04
CA TYR A 440 -25.78 8.26 -12.08
C TYR A 440 -27.19 7.68 -11.91
N LYS A 441 -27.81 7.31 -13.03
CA LYS A 441 -29.09 6.61 -13.00
C LYS A 441 -28.87 5.15 -12.64
N ARG A 442 -29.54 4.67 -11.59
CA ARG A 442 -29.52 3.25 -11.20
C ARG A 442 -30.32 2.42 -12.22
N LEU A 443 -29.67 1.50 -12.93
CA LEU A 443 -30.32 0.56 -13.84
C LEU A 443 -30.58 -0.78 -13.16
N LEU A 444 -29.54 -1.32 -12.51
CA LEU A 444 -29.63 -2.52 -11.69
C LEU A 444 -29.02 -2.21 -10.33
N TRP A 445 -29.62 -2.74 -9.26
CA TRP A 445 -29.17 -2.49 -7.89
C TRP A 445 -29.54 -3.65 -6.99
N LYS A 446 -28.57 -4.17 -6.23
CA LYS A 446 -28.76 -5.27 -5.31
C LYS A 446 -27.85 -5.11 -4.09
N VAL A 447 -28.44 -5.17 -2.91
CA VAL A 447 -27.72 -5.22 -1.62
C VAL A 447 -28.15 -6.48 -0.89
N MET A 448 -27.20 -7.33 -0.54
CA MET A 448 -27.48 -8.63 0.06
C MET A 448 -26.44 -9.02 1.11
N PRO A 449 -26.81 -9.84 2.11
CA PRO A 449 -25.85 -10.42 3.05
C PRO A 449 -24.78 -11.24 2.34
N LYS A 450 -23.56 -11.14 2.84
CA LYS A 450 -22.42 -11.96 2.38
C LYS A 450 -22.40 -13.28 3.17
N MET A 451 -22.72 -14.39 2.49
CA MET A 451 -23.03 -15.68 3.13
C MET A 451 -21.81 -16.57 3.45
N ASP A 452 -20.62 -16.21 2.99
CA ASP A 452 -19.39 -17.01 3.11
C ASP A 452 -18.68 -16.84 4.48
N LYS A 453 -19.06 -15.85 5.28
CA LYS A 453 -18.53 -15.60 6.63
C LYS A 453 -19.67 -15.29 7.61
N LEU A 454 -19.45 -15.61 8.88
CA LEU A 454 -20.34 -15.32 10.01
C LEU A 454 -20.40 -13.81 10.39
N ASP A 455 -19.86 -12.93 9.54
CA ASP A 455 -19.75 -11.49 9.81
C ASP A 455 -20.88 -10.69 9.13
N ASP A 456 -21.18 -9.54 9.71
CA ASP A 456 -22.18 -8.54 9.33
C ASP A 456 -21.90 -7.82 8.00
N GLU A 457 -21.24 -8.47 7.04
CA GLU A 457 -20.88 -7.90 5.75
C GLU A 457 -22.05 -7.95 4.76
N LEU A 458 -22.15 -6.89 3.96
CA LEU A 458 -23.11 -6.80 2.84
C LEU A 458 -22.34 -6.69 1.52
N PHE A 459 -22.84 -7.38 0.50
CA PHE A 459 -22.51 -7.10 -0.89
C PHE A 459 -23.42 -6.00 -1.44
N LEU A 460 -22.84 -5.12 -2.25
CA LEU A 460 -23.49 -4.18 -3.15
C LEU A 460 -23.05 -4.51 -4.57
N SER A 461 -24.02 -4.80 -5.44
CA SER A 461 -23.81 -4.82 -6.88
C SER A 461 -24.75 -3.83 -7.55
N ALA A 462 -24.20 -3.01 -8.42
CA ALA A 462 -24.93 -1.94 -9.07
C ALA A 462 -24.47 -1.74 -10.52
N VAL A 463 -25.42 -1.50 -11.40
CA VAL A 463 -25.17 -1.01 -12.76
C VAL A 463 -25.78 0.37 -12.88
N LEU A 464 -24.90 1.35 -13.08
CA LEU A 464 -25.21 2.77 -13.03
C LEU A 464 -24.93 3.38 -14.41
N GLU A 465 -25.82 4.22 -14.90
CA GLU A 465 -25.67 4.92 -16.19
C GLU A 465 -25.22 6.37 -15.97
N LYS A 466 -24.12 6.75 -16.63
CA LYS A 466 -23.59 8.12 -16.61
C LYS A 466 -24.58 9.10 -17.27
N PRO A 467 -24.97 10.20 -16.60
CA PRO A 467 -25.83 11.20 -17.21
C PRO A 467 -25.08 12.00 -18.28
N VAL A 468 -25.82 12.68 -19.16
CA VAL A 468 -25.24 13.72 -20.01
C VAL A 468 -25.05 14.97 -19.16
N ARG A 469 -23.83 15.49 -19.08
CA ARG A 469 -23.50 16.76 -18.42
C ARG A 469 -22.99 17.73 -19.49
N GLY A 470 -23.51 18.96 -19.49
CA GLY A 470 -23.21 20.02 -20.45
C GLY A 470 -22.66 21.24 -19.75
#